data_AF-A0A420NQM4-F1
#
_entry.id   AF-A0A420NQM4-F1
#
_cell.length_a   1.000
_cell.length_b   1.000
_cell.length_c   1.000
_cell.angle_alpha   90.00
_cell.angle_beta   90.00
_cell.angle_gamma   90.00
#
_symmetry.space_group_name_H-M   'P 1'
#
loop_
_entity.id
_entity.type
_entity.pdbx_description
1 polymer ?
#
loop_
_entity_poly.entity_id
_entity_poly.type
_entity_poly.pdbx_seq_one_letter_code
_entity_poly.pdbx_strand_id
1 'polypeptide(L)'
;MIDKDSKYFSLSGDIPIGGPSTWHSIDWDQRRVVSVTMDGEQDDESLAIEHFSRHSDQLSPDIHRIYVSHNGEINSTYTDSKNDPTCCVHYPSLHDACPPEEV
;
A
#
# COMPACT_ATOMS: atom_id res chain seq x y z
N MET A 1 -5.07 -5.01 16.24
CA MET A 1 -5.99 -5.45 15.19
C MET A 1 -7.18 -4.52 15.15
N ILE A 2 -7.15 -3.60 14.19
CA ILE A 2 -8.25 -2.70 13.83
C ILE A 2 -9.31 -3.53 13.06
N ASP A 3 -10.58 -3.12 13.11
CA ASP A 3 -11.63 -3.77 12.32
C ASP A 3 -11.34 -3.65 10.82
N LYS A 4 -11.80 -4.63 10.03
CA LYS A 4 -11.44 -4.73 8.60
C LYS A 4 -11.89 -3.52 7.79
N ASP A 5 -13.02 -2.93 8.14
CA ASP A 5 -13.62 -1.80 7.42
C ASP A 5 -12.90 -0.49 7.71
N SER A 6 -12.22 -0.39 8.87
CA SER A 6 -11.41 0.77 9.26
C SER A 6 -9.90 0.53 9.13
N LYS A 7 -9.46 -0.68 8.78
CA LYS A 7 -8.04 -1.06 8.66
C LYS A 7 -7.33 -0.32 7.54
N TYR A 8 -8.03 -0.02 6.45
CA TYR A 8 -7.45 0.57 5.25
C TYR A 8 -8.02 1.95 4.94
N PHE A 9 -7.18 2.80 4.37
CA PHE A 9 -7.57 4.13 3.92
C PHE A 9 -6.76 4.49 2.66
N SER A 10 -7.37 5.13 1.67
CA SER A 10 -6.67 5.61 0.49
C SER A 10 -6.39 7.11 0.63
N LEU A 11 -5.12 7.50 0.45
CA LEU A 11 -4.68 8.88 0.63
C LEU A 11 -4.98 9.75 -0.59
N SER A 12 -4.45 9.34 -1.73
CA SER A 12 -4.55 10.03 -3.01
C SER A 12 -4.22 9.06 -4.13
N GLY A 13 -4.62 9.42 -5.35
CA GLY A 13 -4.32 8.68 -6.57
C GLY A 13 -3.64 9.53 -7.63
N ASP A 14 -2.74 8.92 -8.38
CA ASP A 14 -2.25 9.40 -9.68
C ASP A 14 -3.05 8.69 -10.78
N ILE A 15 -3.87 9.45 -11.51
CA ILE A 15 -4.89 8.91 -12.43
C ILE A 15 -4.69 9.59 -13.80
N PRO A 16 -3.66 9.20 -14.56
CA PRO A 16 -3.44 9.74 -15.89
C PRO A 16 -4.53 9.28 -16.87
N ILE A 17 -4.83 10.12 -17.86
CA ILE A 17 -5.79 9.77 -18.92
C ILE A 17 -5.32 8.49 -19.63
N GLY A 18 -6.14 7.45 -19.60
CA GLY A 18 -5.83 6.13 -20.16
C GLY A 18 -4.93 5.23 -19.31
N GLY A 19 -4.48 5.68 -18.14
CA GLY A 19 -3.74 4.88 -17.16
C GLY A 19 -2.25 4.66 -17.46
N PRO A 20 -1.57 3.81 -16.64
CA PRO A 20 -2.11 3.11 -15.47
C PRO A 20 -2.31 4.04 -14.28
N SER A 21 -3.35 3.80 -13.48
CA SER A 21 -3.65 4.56 -12.27
C SER A 21 -2.96 3.96 -11.05
N THR A 22 -2.50 4.81 -10.12
CA THR A 22 -1.87 4.38 -8.87
C THR A 22 -2.57 5.04 -7.69
N TRP A 23 -3.01 4.25 -6.71
CA TRP A 23 -3.55 4.74 -5.45
C TRP A 23 -2.60 4.43 -4.29
N HIS A 24 -2.55 5.29 -3.27
CA HIS A 24 -1.69 5.09 -2.10
C HIS A 24 -2.53 4.67 -0.89
N SER A 25 -2.43 3.40 -0.51
CA SER A 25 -3.25 2.80 0.55
C SER A 25 -2.47 2.65 1.85
N ILE A 26 -3.06 3.10 2.95
CA ILE A 26 -2.58 2.88 4.32
C ILE A 26 -3.08 1.53 4.82
N ASP A 27 -2.20 0.78 5.46
CA ASP A 27 -2.56 -0.30 6.40
C ASP A 27 -2.29 0.20 7.82
N TRP A 28 -3.36 0.55 8.55
CA TRP A 28 -3.24 1.10 9.90
C TRP A 28 -2.77 0.07 10.93
N ASP A 29 -3.03 -1.21 10.70
CA ASP A 29 -2.63 -2.27 11.61
C ASP A 29 -1.12 -2.52 11.50
N GLN A 30 -0.59 -2.52 10.27
CA GLN A 30 0.84 -2.69 9.99
C GLN A 30 1.63 -1.37 9.98
N ARG A 31 0.96 -0.22 10.13
CA ARG A 31 1.55 1.13 10.12
C ARG A 31 2.41 1.41 8.89
N ARG A 32 1.93 1.04 7.71
CA ARG A 32 2.65 1.24 6.43
C ARG A 32 1.75 1.82 5.36
N VAL A 33 2.39 2.36 4.33
CA VAL A 33 1.74 2.81 3.10
C VAL A 33 2.24 1.95 1.95
N VAL A 34 1.32 1.47 1.11
CA VAL A 34 1.64 0.71 -0.11
C VAL A 34 0.90 1.34 -1.28
N SER A 35 1.62 1.57 -2.36
CA SER A 35 1.04 2.05 -3.62
C SER A 35 0.49 0.88 -4.43
N VAL A 36 -0.70 1.02 -4.99
CA VAL A 36 -1.40 0.01 -5.78
C VAL A 36 -1.59 0.56 -7.19
N THR A 37 -0.83 0.04 -8.14
CA THR A 37 -0.97 0.38 -9.56
C THR A 37 -1.89 -0.61 -10.26
N MET A 38 -2.87 -0.09 -11.00
CA MET A 38 -3.88 -0.84 -11.73
C MET A 38 -3.85 -0.46 -13.22
N ASP A 39 -4.28 -1.39 -14.08
CA ASP A 39 -4.42 -1.14 -15.51
C ASP A 39 -5.53 -0.11 -15.82
N GLY A 40 -5.23 0.80 -16.74
CA GLY A 40 -6.17 1.80 -17.22
C GLY A 40 -6.40 2.95 -16.25
N GLU A 41 -7.31 3.84 -16.64
CA GLU A 41 -7.76 4.98 -15.83
C GLU A 41 -8.77 4.48 -14.79
N GLN A 42 -8.39 4.45 -13.52
CA GLN A 42 -9.19 3.94 -12.40
C GLN A 42 -9.30 5.00 -11.30
N ASP A 43 -10.42 5.74 -11.31
CA ASP A 43 -10.77 6.76 -10.31
C ASP A 43 -11.68 6.20 -9.20
N ASP A 44 -11.45 4.95 -8.80
CA ASP A 44 -12.13 4.31 -7.69
C ASP A 44 -11.10 3.83 -6.65
N GLU A 45 -11.00 4.59 -5.56
CA GLU A 45 -10.13 4.24 -4.44
C GLU A 45 -10.54 2.94 -3.73
N SER A 46 -11.84 2.61 -3.76
CA SER A 46 -12.37 1.43 -3.07
C SER A 46 -11.87 0.17 -3.75
N LEU A 47 -11.71 0.20 -5.08
CA LEU A 47 -11.15 -0.89 -5.86
C LEU A 47 -9.68 -1.15 -5.50
N ALA A 48 -8.88 -0.08 -5.34
CA ALA A 48 -7.49 -0.18 -4.92
C ALA A 48 -7.38 -0.82 -3.51
N ILE A 49 -8.21 -0.36 -2.57
CA ILE A 49 -8.29 -0.93 -1.22
C ILE A 49 -8.72 -2.40 -1.28
N GLU A 50 -9.72 -2.75 -2.10
CA GLU A 50 -10.19 -4.12 -2.25
C GLU A 50 -9.04 -5.02 -2.69
N HIS A 51 -8.34 -4.66 -3.77
CA HIS A 51 -7.20 -5.41 -4.28
C HIS A 51 -6.06 -5.52 -3.26
N PHE A 52 -5.69 -4.41 -2.61
CA PHE A 52 -4.64 -4.41 -1.59
C PHE A 52 -5.00 -5.30 -0.38
N SER A 53 -6.25 -5.20 0.09
CA SER A 53 -6.70 -5.91 1.29
C SER A 53 -6.59 -7.43 1.17
N ARG A 54 -6.74 -7.98 -0.05
CA ARG A 54 -6.61 -9.42 -0.33
C ARG A 54 -5.19 -9.95 -0.10
N HIS A 55 -4.18 -9.10 -0.22
CA HIS A 55 -2.77 -9.49 -0.20
C HIS A 55 -1.98 -8.93 0.97
N SER A 56 -2.48 -7.86 1.61
CA SER A 56 -1.79 -7.11 2.68
C SER A 56 -1.12 -7.99 3.74
N ASP A 57 -1.78 -9.02 4.25
CA ASP A 57 -1.25 -9.87 5.31
C ASP A 57 -0.08 -10.76 4.85
N GLN A 58 0.06 -10.98 3.53
CA GLN A 58 1.12 -11.79 2.91
C GLN A 58 2.24 -10.93 2.30
N LEU A 59 2.00 -9.62 2.13
CA LEU A 59 2.97 -8.70 1.56
C LEU A 59 4.11 -8.43 2.54
N SER A 60 5.33 -8.65 2.06
CA SER A 60 6.56 -8.32 2.80
C SER A 60 6.59 -6.84 3.21
N PRO A 61 7.13 -6.50 4.41
CA PRO A 61 7.18 -5.12 4.91
C PRO A 61 8.01 -4.13 4.07
N ASP A 62 8.93 -4.63 3.23
CA ASP A 62 9.80 -3.84 2.34
C ASP A 62 9.16 -3.50 0.99
N ILE A 63 7.93 -3.97 0.73
CA ILE A 63 7.20 -3.65 -0.50
C ILE A 63 6.57 -2.26 -0.38
N HIS A 64 6.95 -1.37 -1.28
CA HIS A 64 6.41 -0.01 -1.38
C HIS A 64 5.28 0.10 -2.40
N ARG A 65 5.32 -0.72 -3.45
CA ARG A 65 4.32 -0.70 -4.53
C ARG A 65 4.03 -2.11 -5.02
N ILE A 66 2.77 -2.33 -5.38
CA ILE A 66 2.31 -3.50 -6.12
C ILE A 66 1.67 -3.06 -7.43
N TYR A 67 1.82 -3.88 -8.47
CA TYR A 67 1.05 -3.78 -9.70
C TYR A 67 0.06 -4.93 -9.72
N VAL A 68 -1.22 -4.63 -9.87
CA VAL A 68 -2.28 -5.64 -9.91
C VAL A 68 -2.98 -5.66 -11.26
N SER A 69 -3.39 -6.85 -11.70
CA SER A 69 -4.26 -7.01 -12.87
C SER A 69 -5.69 -6.60 -12.55
N HIS A 70 -6.53 -6.54 -13.59
CA HIS A 70 -7.96 -6.20 -13.50
C HIS A 70 -8.79 -7.09 -12.54
N ASN A 71 -8.29 -8.27 -12.17
CA ASN A 71 -8.95 -9.19 -11.21
C ASN A 71 -8.39 -9.06 -9.79
N GLY A 72 -7.40 -8.18 -9.58
CA GLY A 72 -6.75 -7.95 -8.31
C GLY A 72 -5.60 -8.91 -7.99
N GLU A 73 -5.10 -9.70 -8.94
CA GLU A 73 -3.90 -10.53 -8.73
C GLU A 73 -2.62 -9.69 -8.85
N ILE A 74 -1.59 -10.01 -8.05
CA ILE A 74 -0.32 -9.28 -8.09
C ILE A 74 0.50 -9.74 -9.29
N ASN A 75 0.73 -8.84 -10.24
CA ASN A 75 1.63 -9.05 -11.37
C ASN A 75 3.09 -8.74 -11.02
N SER A 76 3.33 -7.75 -10.16
CA SER A 76 4.67 -7.30 -9.80
C SER A 76 4.71 -6.59 -8.45
N THR A 77 5.84 -6.67 -7.75
CA THR A 77 6.10 -6.00 -6.47
C THR A 77 7.39 -5.18 -6.56
N TYR A 78 7.44 -4.04 -5.88
CA TYR A 78 8.58 -3.13 -5.90
C TYR A 78 9.04 -2.80 -4.48
N THR A 79 10.32 -3.04 -4.21
CA THR A 79 10.97 -2.82 -2.90
C THR A 79 12.07 -1.75 -2.94
N ASP A 80 12.46 -1.29 -4.14
CA ASP A 80 13.43 -0.23 -4.30
C ASP A 80 12.75 1.13 -4.05
N SER A 81 13.34 1.96 -3.18
CA SER A 81 12.82 3.26 -2.79
C SER A 81 12.62 4.22 -3.97
N LYS A 82 13.29 4.03 -5.11
CA LYS A 82 13.04 4.79 -6.34
C LYS A 82 11.64 4.58 -6.92
N ASN A 83 10.97 3.49 -6.52
CA ASN A 83 9.61 3.13 -6.93
C ASN A 83 8.57 3.45 -5.86
N ASP A 84 8.96 4.13 -4.78
CA ASP A 84 8.03 4.62 -3.77
C ASP A 84 7.62 6.06 -4.10
N PRO A 85 6.44 6.28 -4.72
CA PRO A 85 5.96 7.64 -5.02
C PRO A 85 5.55 8.39 -3.75
N THR A 86 5.31 7.69 -2.64
CA THR A 86 4.85 8.31 -1.40
C THR A 86 6.00 8.92 -0.61
N CYS A 87 7.23 8.44 -0.87
CA CYS A 87 8.42 8.75 -0.07
C CYS A 87 8.14 8.61 1.44
N CYS A 88 7.18 7.77 1.83
CA CYS A 88 6.80 7.59 3.21
C CYS A 88 7.91 6.78 3.87
N VAL A 89 8.64 7.44 4.77
CA VAL A 89 9.71 6.80 5.53
C VAL A 89 9.13 5.56 6.22
N HIS A 90 9.72 4.41 5.96
CA HIS A 90 9.36 3.14 6.60
C HIS A 90 9.35 3.34 8.11
N TYR A 91 8.19 3.16 8.75
CA TYR A 91 8.13 3.03 10.20
C TYR A 91 8.62 1.62 10.55
N PRO A 92 9.66 1.46 11.38
CA PRO A 92 10.04 0.14 11.86
C PRO A 92 8.80 -0.52 12.49
N SER A 93 8.64 -1.82 12.26
CA SER A 93 7.54 -2.56 12.86
C SER A 93 7.56 -2.33 14.37
N LEU A 94 6.39 -2.39 15.04
CA LEU A 94 6.34 -2.25 16.50
C LEU A 94 7.28 -3.22 17.24
N HIS A 95 7.65 -4.34 16.61
CA HIS A 95 8.62 -5.30 17.14
C HIS A 95 10.08 -4.86 16.93
N ASP A 96 10.38 -4.11 15.87
CA ASP A 96 11.70 -3.56 15.58
C ASP A 96 11.94 -2.19 16.23
N ALA A 97 10.87 -1.53 16.67
CA ALA A 97 10.93 -0.31 17.45
C ALA A 97 11.48 -0.62 18.85
N CYS A 98 12.78 -0.42 19.05
CA CYS A 98 13.39 -0.48 20.37
C CYS A 98 12.78 0.64 21.22
N PRO A 99 12.09 0.33 22.34
CA PRO A 99 11.62 1.38 23.24
C PRO A 99 12.84 2.12 23.81
N PRO A 100 12.77 3.45 24.03
CA PRO A 100 13.85 4.15 24.70
C PRO A 100 14.09 3.50 26.06
N GLU A 101 15.37 3.27 26.41
CA GLU A 101 15.73 2.82 27.75
C GLU A 101 15.17 3.83 28.75
N GLU A 102 14.42 3.35 29.75
CA GLU A 102 13.91 4.19 30.83
C GLU A 102 15.12 4.85 31.54
N VAL A 103 15.19 6.18 31.50
CA VAL A 103 16.19 6.99 32.20
C VAL A 103 15.67 7.39 33.58
#